data_AF-A0A3S2VF16-F1
#
_entry.id   AF-A0A3S2VF16-F1
#
_cell.length_a   1.000
_cell.length_b   1.000
_cell.length_c   1.000
_cell.angle_alpha   90.00
_cell.angle_beta   90.00
_cell.angle_gamma   90.00
#
_symmetry.space_group_name_H-M   'P 1'
#
loop_
_entity.id
_entity.type
_entity.pdbx_description
1 polymer ?
#
loop_
_entity_poly.entity_id
_entity_poly.type
_entity_poly.pdbx_seq_one_letter_code
_entity_poly.pdbx_strand_id
1 'polypeptide(L)'
;MTADPNQKLVRMANQIATFFRSYPEDEAVAGIHKHIVAFWTPKMRDQLVAYCTQEDHGLDPLALTALTIIPKAKSPIRAATTDPHEIGMGASDAG
;
A
#
# COMPACT_ATOMS: atom_id res chain seq x y z
N MET A 1 -7.14 24.59 -3.85
CA MET A 1 -7.69 23.24 -3.59
C MET A 1 -6.73 22.51 -2.65
N THR A 2 -7.13 22.29 -1.40
CA THR A 2 -6.34 21.44 -0.48
C THR A 2 -6.50 20.00 -0.97
N ALA A 3 -5.41 19.32 -1.31
CA ALA A 3 -5.48 17.93 -1.71
C ALA A 3 -6.03 17.08 -0.56
N ASP A 4 -7.10 16.33 -0.81
CA ASP A 4 -7.67 15.44 0.21
C ASP A 4 -6.63 14.40 0.64
N PRO A 5 -6.31 14.30 1.94
CA PRO A 5 -5.27 13.39 2.42
C PRO A 5 -5.57 11.93 2.06
N ASN A 6 -6.85 11.56 1.99
CA ASN A 6 -7.28 10.23 1.60
C ASN A 6 -7.01 9.95 0.12
N GLN A 7 -7.25 10.92 -0.77
CA GLN A 7 -6.96 10.79 -2.21
C GLN A 7 -5.46 10.57 -2.46
N LYS A 8 -4.59 11.21 -1.65
CA LYS A 8 -3.15 10.94 -1.68
C LYS A 8 -2.84 9.49 -1.30
N LEU A 9 -3.43 8.96 -0.23
CA LEU A 9 -3.24 7.57 0.20
C LEU A 9 -3.74 6.58 -0.86
N VAL A 10 -4.92 6.82 -1.44
CA VAL A 10 -5.47 6.00 -2.54
C VAL A 10 -4.50 5.97 -3.72
N ARG A 11 -4.00 7.14 -4.15
CA ARG A 11 -3.02 7.22 -5.24
C ARG A 11 -1.76 6.42 -4.94
N MET A 12 -1.21 6.55 -3.73
CA MET A 12 -0.02 5.79 -3.33
C MET A 12 -0.28 4.28 -3.31
N ALA A 13 -1.42 3.84 -2.77
CA ALA A 13 -1.81 2.42 -2.77
C ALA A 13 -1.94 1.86 -4.20
N ASN A 14 -2.54 2.64 -5.11
CA ASN A 14 -2.70 2.24 -6.51
C ASN A 14 -1.36 2.18 -7.25
N GLN A 15 -0.40 3.05 -6.92
CA GLN A 15 0.96 2.98 -7.47
C GLN A 15 1.67 1.69 -7.04
N ILE A 16 1.51 1.28 -5.78
CA ILE A 16 2.03 0.00 -5.29
C ILE A 16 1.34 -1.16 -6.04
N ALA A 17 0.02 -1.15 -6.14
CA ALA A 17 -0.73 -2.18 -6.87
C ALA A 17 -0.31 -2.30 -8.35
N THR A 18 -0.06 -1.17 -9.01
CA THR A 18 0.41 -1.14 -10.40
C THR A 18 1.72 -1.90 -10.57
N PHE A 19 2.66 -1.74 -9.63
CA PHE A 19 3.93 -2.46 -9.66
C PHE A 19 3.73 -3.98 -9.48
N PHE A 20 2.79 -4.39 -8.63
CA PHE A 20 2.50 -5.81 -8.39
C PHE A 20 1.57 -6.47 -9.43
N ARG A 21 1.02 -5.71 -10.38
CA ARG A 21 0.02 -6.20 -11.35
C ARG A 21 0.53 -7.30 -12.29
N SER A 22 1.85 -7.40 -12.49
CA SER A 22 2.46 -8.44 -13.33
C SER A 22 2.64 -9.79 -12.62
N TYR A 23 2.39 -9.85 -11.30
CA TYR A 23 2.49 -11.08 -10.52
C TYR A 23 1.13 -11.80 -10.44
N PRO A 24 1.11 -13.10 -10.10
CA PRO A 24 -0.12 -13.80 -9.73
C PRO A 24 -0.89 -13.04 -8.64
N GLU A 25 -2.22 -13.07 -8.70
CA GLU A 25 -3.06 -12.25 -7.82
C GLU A 25 -2.77 -12.47 -6.33
N ASP A 26 -2.60 -13.72 -5.89
CA ASP A 26 -2.31 -14.05 -4.49
C ASP A 26 -0.94 -13.52 -4.04
N GLU A 27 0.06 -13.60 -4.91
CA GLU A 27 1.40 -13.06 -4.68
C GLU A 27 1.38 -11.53 -4.68
N ALA A 28 0.65 -10.92 -5.62
CA ALA A 28 0.48 -9.47 -5.72
C ALA A 28 -0.16 -8.91 -4.45
N VAL A 29 -1.28 -9.49 -4.00
CA VAL A 29 -1.95 -9.11 -2.76
C VAL A 29 -1.02 -9.26 -1.55
N ALA A 30 -0.26 -10.37 -1.48
CA ALA A 30 0.72 -10.58 -0.42
C ALA A 30 1.84 -9.54 -0.41
N GLY A 31 2.36 -9.18 -1.58
CA GLY A 31 3.38 -8.15 -1.76
C GLY A 31 2.88 -6.76 -1.37
N ILE A 32 1.69 -6.37 -1.84
CA ILE A 32 1.08 -5.07 -1.53
C ILE A 32 0.82 -4.94 -0.04
N HIS A 33 0.18 -5.94 0.59
CA HIS A 33 -0.11 -5.91 2.02
C HIS A 33 1.17 -5.77 2.84
N LYS A 34 2.20 -6.58 2.53
CA LYS A 34 3.48 -6.51 3.22
C LYS A 34 4.15 -5.14 3.06
N HIS A 35 4.11 -4.55 1.87
CA HIS A 35 4.67 -3.23 1.61
C HIS A 35 3.95 -2.14 2.43
N ILE A 36 2.62 -2.13 2.41
CA ILE A 36 1.82 -1.17 3.18
C ILE A 36 2.11 -1.33 4.68
N VAL A 37 2.12 -2.55 5.22
CA VAL A 37 2.40 -2.79 6.64
C VAL A 37 3.82 -2.39 7.04
N ALA A 38 4.81 -2.60 6.17
CA ALA A 38 6.20 -2.30 6.46
C ALA A 38 6.51 -0.80 6.43
N PHE A 39 5.92 -0.05 5.49
CA PHE A 39 6.29 1.34 5.24
C PHE A 39 5.28 2.37 5.75
N TRP A 40 4.03 1.98 5.99
CA TRP A 40 2.99 2.93 6.41
C TRP A 40 2.75 2.86 7.92
N THR A 41 2.50 4.02 8.50
CA THR A 41 2.12 4.10 9.91
C THR A 41 0.75 3.44 10.15
N PRO A 42 0.46 2.96 11.38
CA PRO A 42 -0.87 2.45 11.73
C PRO A 42 -2.00 3.43 11.33
N LYS A 43 -1.83 4.72 11.66
CA LYS A 43 -2.79 5.78 11.34
C LYS A 43 -3.11 5.88 9.85
N MET A 44 -2.11 5.81 8.97
CA MET A 44 -2.34 5.87 7.52
C MET A 44 -3.15 4.67 7.02
N ARG A 45 -2.92 3.48 7.59
CA ARG A 45 -3.66 2.27 7.27
C ARG A 45 -5.11 2.38 7.73
N ASP A 46 -5.33 2.79 8.97
CA ASP A 46 -6.67 3.01 9.52
C ASP A 46 -7.46 4.04 8.70
N GLN A 47 -6.80 5.14 8.29
CA GLN A 47 -7.41 6.15 7.41
C GLN A 47 -7.84 5.57 6.06
N LEU A 48 -6.97 4.78 5.41
CA LEU A 48 -7.28 4.22 4.10
C LEU A 48 -8.37 3.14 4.18
N VAL A 49 -8.36 2.31 5.23
CA VAL A 49 -9.40 1.31 5.49
C VAL A 49 -10.75 1.97 5.79
N ALA A 50 -10.76 3.06 6.56
CA ALA A 50 -12.00 3.81 6.77
C ALA A 50 -12.52 4.41 5.45
N TYR A 51 -11.63 4.94 4.61
CA TYR A 51 -11.98 5.55 3.33
C TYR A 51 -12.50 4.54 2.30
N CYS A 52 -12.03 3.28 2.33
CA CYS A 52 -12.46 2.26 1.38
C CYS A 52 -13.92 1.80 1.57
N THR A 53 -14.63 2.30 2.59
CA THR A 53 -16.07 2.08 2.76
C THR A 53 -16.94 2.98 1.86
N GLN A 54 -16.35 4.00 1.23
CA GLN A 54 -17.07 4.90 0.32
C GLN A 54 -17.20 4.31 -1.07
N GLU A 55 -18.35 4.53 -1.74
CA GLU A 55 -18.62 3.96 -3.07
C GLU A 55 -17.67 4.44 -4.17
N ASP A 56 -17.05 5.63 -4.02
CA ASP A 56 -16.10 6.23 -4.98
C ASP A 56 -14.68 6.30 -4.40
N HIS A 57 -14.23 5.25 -3.71
CA HIS A 57 -12.91 5.24 -3.06
C HIS A 57 -11.73 5.24 -4.03
N GLY A 58 -11.92 4.90 -5.32
CA GLY A 58 -10.86 4.92 -6.34
C GLY A 58 -9.71 3.92 -6.17
N LEU A 59 -9.72 3.07 -5.15
CA LEU A 59 -8.73 2.01 -4.93
C LEU A 59 -8.74 0.93 -6.03
N ASP A 60 -7.53 0.51 -6.40
CA ASP A 60 -7.30 -0.67 -7.22
C ASP A 60 -7.80 -1.94 -6.49
N PRO A 61 -8.44 -2.90 -7.18
CA PRO A 61 -8.95 -4.13 -6.57
C PRO A 61 -7.89 -4.93 -5.80
N LEU A 62 -6.64 -4.96 -6.28
CA LEU A 62 -5.54 -5.65 -5.59
C LEU A 62 -5.16 -4.92 -4.29
N ALA A 63 -5.14 -3.59 -4.31
CA ALA A 63 -4.89 -2.78 -3.11
C ALA A 63 -6.01 -2.93 -2.09
N LEU A 64 -7.27 -2.88 -2.53
CA LEU A 64 -8.43 -3.08 -1.67
C LEU A 64 -8.39 -4.46 -0.99
N THR A 65 -8.08 -5.50 -1.76
CA THR A 65 -7.95 -6.86 -1.23
C THR A 65 -6.82 -6.93 -0.21
N ALA A 66 -5.65 -6.38 -0.53
CA ALA A 66 -4.50 -6.34 0.36
C ALA A 66 -4.71 -5.57 1.68
N LEU A 67 -5.68 -4.65 1.72
CA LEU A 67 -6.07 -3.90 2.91
C LEU A 67 -7.10 -4.63 3.77
N THR A 68 -7.89 -5.53 3.17
CA THR A 68 -9.03 -6.19 3.83
C THR A 68 -8.72 -7.60 4.30
N ILE A 69 -7.71 -8.25 3.74
CA ILE A 69 -7.32 -9.61 4.14
C ILE A 69 -5.88 -9.67 4.64
N ILE A 70 -5.60 -10.67 5.47
CA ILE A 70 -4.23 -11.08 5.79
C ILE A 70 -3.86 -12.21 4.82
N PRO A 71 -3.04 -11.94 3.79
CA PRO A 71 -2.63 -12.92 2.79
C PRO A 71 -1.74 -13.99 3.42
N LYS A 72 -1.98 -15.24 3.03
CA LYS A 72 -1.19 -16.41 3.44
C LYS A 72 -0.09 -16.76 2.43
N ALA A 73 -0.21 -16.27 1.20
CA ALA A 73 0.78 -16.46 0.14
C ALA A 73 2.10 -15.74 0.50
N LYS A 74 3.18 -16.19 -0.11
CA LYS A 74 4.48 -15.53 0.03
C LYS A 74 4.51 -14.35 -0.92
N SER A 75 4.98 -13.20 -0.43
CA SER A 75 5.29 -12.07 -1.31
C SER A 75 6.30 -12.52 -2.38
N PRO A 76 6.09 -12.15 -3.66
CA PRO A 76 6.97 -12.54 -4.78
C PRO A 76 8.36 -11.93 -4.64
N ILE A 77 8.46 -10.85 -3.87
CA ILE A 77 9.72 -10.18 -3.57
C ILE A 77 10.28 -10.79 -2.29
N ARG A 78 11.42 -11.48 -2.42
CA ARG A 78 12.26 -11.87 -1.28
C ARG A 78 12.59 -10.62 -0.48
N ALA A 79 12.64 -10.74 0.85
CA ALA A 79 12.93 -9.64 1.78
C ALA A 79 14.38 -9.12 1.69
N ALA A 80 14.94 -8.97 0.48
CA ALA A 80 16.28 -8.47 0.25
C ALA A 80 16.38 -6.93 0.41
N THR A 81 15.26 -6.24 0.70
CA THR A 81 15.21 -4.78 0.87
C THR A 81 14.51 -4.34 2.16
N THR A 82 14.30 -5.26 3.12
CA THR A 82 13.68 -4.94 4.41
C THR A 82 14.76 -4.88 5.48
N ASP A 83 15.64 -3.89 5.38
CA ASP A 83 16.35 -3.35 6.53
C ASP A 83 15.82 -1.92 6.78
N PRO A 84 14.81 -1.75 7.65
CA PRO A 84 14.31 -0.43 8.01
C PRO A 84 15.38 0.45 8.71
N HIS A 85 16.55 -0.10 9.06
CA HIS A 85 17.69 0.63 9.60
C HIS A 85 18.62 1.25 8.54
N GLU A 86 18.50 0.92 7.25
CA GLU A 86 19.33 1.51 6.18
C GLU A 86 18.64 2.60 5.36
N ILE A 87 17.34 2.86 5.58
CA ILE A 87 16.63 3.96 4.89
C ILE A 87 16.78 5.25 5.71
N GLY A 88 18.04 5.65 5.89
CA GLY A 88 18.45 6.95 6.42
C GLY A 88 18.82 7.92 5.31
N MET A 89 17.88 8.29 4.44
CA MET A 89 17.83 9.57 3.70
C MET A 89 16.75 9.49 2.62
N GLY A 90 15.67 10.24 2.82
CA GLY A 90 14.60 10.35 1.84
C GLY A 90 13.31 10.94 2.42
N ALA A 91 13.44 11.84 3.40
CA ALA A 91 12.43 12.87 3.53
C ALA A 91 12.53 13.73 2.27
N SER A 92 11.68 13.45 1.28
CA SER A 92 11.54 14.32 0.11
C SER A 92 10.07 14.73 -0.02
N ASP A 93 9.86 15.94 0.51
CA ASP A 93 8.96 16.98 0.01
C ASP A 93 7.47 16.83 0.29
N ALA A 94 7.12 17.23 1.51
CA ALA A 94 5.99 18.12 1.70
C ALA A 94 6.43 19.54 1.31
N GLY A 95 6.02 19.98 0.12
CA GLY A 95 6.09 21.34 -0.40
C GLY A 95 4.89 21.59 -1.31
#